data_AF-A0A1F3JV78-F1
#
_entry.id   AF-A0A1F3JV78-F1
#
_cell.length_a   1.000
_cell.length_b   1.000
_cell.length_c   1.000
_cell.angle_alpha   90.00
_cell.angle_beta   90.00
_cell.angle_gamma   90.00
#
_symmetry.space_group_name_H-M   'P 1'
#
loop_
_entity.id
_entity.type
_entity.pdbx_description
1 polymer ?
#
loop_
_entity_poly.entity_id
_entity_poly.type
_entity_poly.pdbx_seq_one_letter_code
_entity_poly.pdbx_strand_id
1 'polypeptide(L)'
;MKAINLNQNAFAAAGSSKKFILLGDPSIEQEPMLSQVVMPKINKTTARKVPGLWGTLGMMNDTPVDWQGNLKFSEYGNDSSGGVTLEEIELIYSANPQLDNKHLKVTERFISFEDVEFGFPSEFTLDEIPKFRLTLMLDADEGALVYYQYGHTNDRDGENGSIGYIQPEKTTNHNVDNRDRLTYLFEALPSMQIVENTGKGDGHYLLSNVSRNPVKFLIKVLTYKRGTYANSKEAVLNQTGSIAHIFEKESKLVIFKNGSFVQCQGSDVQTDLKTLLLIHGTFSTTAGSYGALIDSGWLQNMIDTGSYGQVIGFDHPTVFEDAVGNINTLISFFAGMQFLYPVDVMGSSQGGLLAQHLANLPAGQKPFVVDKVALVASANGVAYVNTAYGLSKMLSVLKVVFKNSKPALALICSLAQHSIAFFIGQPGIDLMKPGSQRLTDIMDNHPDDPGTKYLPIIDDFTKEVVKDDNLFAKLAAMGFDLLIRPIMGKYNDWVVQTPNQFIVPAAYSAIQPYNPGDFLKYTYPAIHGKCLDKKEVQTEIGFFLA
;
A
#
# COMPACT_ATOMS: atom_id res chain seq x y z
N MET A 1 0.67 13.78 29.88
CA MET A 1 1.82 13.26 29.07
C MET A 1 2.80 12.73 30.09
N LYS A 2 3.18 11.46 29.99
CA LYS A 2 4.13 10.84 30.91
C LYS A 2 5.51 10.77 30.25
N ALA A 3 6.55 11.08 31.01
CA ALA A 3 7.93 10.83 30.63
C ALA A 3 8.52 9.80 31.60
N ILE A 4 9.15 8.76 31.08
CA ILE A 4 9.80 7.72 31.88
C ILE A 4 11.28 7.70 31.54
N ASN A 5 12.12 7.84 32.57
CA ASN A 5 13.56 7.70 32.44
C ASN A 5 13.94 6.22 32.45
N LEU A 6 14.34 5.69 31.29
CA LEU A 6 14.63 4.27 31.10
C LEU A 6 15.87 3.79 31.87
N ASN A 7 16.73 4.72 32.29
CA ASN A 7 17.93 4.42 33.08
C ASN A 7 17.62 4.17 34.57
N GLN A 8 16.42 4.51 35.06
CA GLN A 8 16.05 4.42 36.48
C GLN A 8 14.68 3.75 36.66
N ASN A 9 14.65 2.50 37.15
CA ASN A 9 13.46 1.78 37.65
C ASN A 9 12.14 1.90 36.83
N ALA A 10 12.23 2.19 35.53
CA ALA A 10 11.12 2.41 34.58
C ALA A 10 10.19 1.20 34.35
N PHE A 11 10.54 0.04 34.92
CA PHE A 11 9.90 -1.24 34.63
C PHE A 11 9.07 -1.67 35.84
N ALA A 12 7.96 -0.97 36.07
CA ALA A 12 7.06 -1.34 37.16
C ALA A 12 6.50 -2.77 37.01
N ALA A 13 6.45 -3.36 35.81
CA ALA A 13 5.51 -4.44 35.52
C ALA A 13 6.07 -5.84 35.16
N ALA A 14 7.35 -6.16 35.40
CA ALA A 14 7.84 -7.50 35.09
C ALA A 14 8.93 -8.04 36.02
N GLY A 15 8.87 -7.75 37.33
CA GLY A 15 9.90 -8.21 38.27
C GLY A 15 11.32 -7.92 37.76
N SER A 16 12.27 -8.81 38.07
CA SER A 16 13.66 -8.73 37.60
C SER A 16 13.85 -8.82 36.07
N SER A 17 12.79 -9.04 35.27
CA SER A 17 12.90 -9.40 33.85
C SER A 17 12.73 -8.25 32.84
N LYS A 18 12.24 -7.07 33.24
CA LYS A 18 12.15 -5.85 32.40
C LYS A 18 11.60 -6.06 30.97
N LYS A 19 10.63 -6.95 30.76
CA LYS A 19 10.21 -7.37 29.41
C LYS A 19 9.39 -6.33 28.63
N PHE A 20 8.58 -5.53 29.32
CA PHE A 20 7.72 -4.54 28.68
C PHE A 20 7.44 -3.34 29.60
N ILE A 21 7.06 -2.24 28.98
CA ILE A 21 6.64 -0.96 29.56
C ILE A 21 5.12 -0.91 29.47
N LEU A 22 4.45 -0.55 30.58
CA LEU A 22 3.02 -0.30 30.58
C LEU A 22 2.72 1.09 30.01
N LEU A 23 1.74 1.16 29.12
CA LEU A 23 1.31 2.40 28.51
C LEU A 23 -0.08 2.74 29.06
N GLY A 24 -0.15 3.85 29.78
CA GLY A 24 -1.36 4.24 30.49
C GLY A 24 -1.16 5.21 31.64
N ASP A 25 -2.22 5.33 32.44
CA ASP A 25 -2.24 6.13 33.65
C ASP A 25 -1.28 5.57 34.73
N PRO A 26 -0.52 6.42 35.47
CA PRO A 26 0.39 5.95 36.51
C PRO A 26 -0.24 5.08 37.62
N SER A 27 -1.56 5.16 37.86
CA SER A 27 -2.22 4.32 38.87
C SER A 27 -2.17 2.82 38.55
N ILE A 28 -1.98 2.44 37.27
CA ILE A 28 -1.87 1.04 36.87
C ILE A 28 -0.58 0.37 37.36
N GLU A 29 0.41 1.16 37.80
CA GLU A 29 1.69 0.69 38.32
C GLU A 29 1.66 0.47 39.84
N GLN A 30 0.57 0.86 40.51
CA GLN A 30 0.43 0.71 41.96
C GLN A 30 0.04 -0.72 42.33
N GLU A 31 0.69 -1.30 43.34
CA GLU A 31 0.18 -2.51 43.99
C GLU A 31 -1.10 -2.16 44.78
N PRO A 32 -2.18 -2.97 44.74
CA PRO A 32 -2.32 -4.30 44.12
C PRO A 32 -2.83 -4.30 42.67
N MET A 33 -3.13 -3.14 42.09
CA MET A 33 -3.69 -3.01 40.73
C MET A 33 -2.82 -3.71 39.69
N LEU A 34 -1.50 -3.55 39.82
CA LEU A 34 -0.53 -4.19 38.95
C LEU A 34 -0.59 -5.73 39.01
N SER A 35 -0.41 -6.31 40.20
CA SER A 35 -0.30 -7.77 40.36
C SER A 35 -1.63 -8.51 40.17
N GLN A 36 -2.75 -7.91 40.59
CA GLN A 36 -4.05 -8.58 40.61
C GLN A 36 -4.92 -8.34 39.38
N VAL A 37 -4.66 -7.27 38.61
CA VAL A 37 -5.52 -6.87 37.48
C VAL A 37 -4.73 -6.75 36.18
N VAL A 38 -3.67 -5.94 36.15
CA VAL A 38 -2.89 -5.67 34.93
C VAL A 38 -2.16 -6.91 34.42
N MET A 39 -1.38 -7.57 35.28
CA MET A 39 -0.57 -8.73 34.87
C MET A 39 -1.41 -9.93 34.42
N PRO A 40 -2.52 -10.28 35.10
CA PRO A 40 -3.47 -11.28 34.61
C PRO A 40 -4.02 -10.96 33.20
N LYS A 41 -4.39 -9.70 32.93
CA LYS A 41 -4.88 -9.27 31.60
C LYS A 41 -3.80 -9.46 30.53
N ILE A 42 -2.56 -9.06 30.81
CA ILE A 42 -1.43 -9.22 29.89
C ILE A 42 -1.18 -10.71 29.61
N ASN A 43 -1.14 -11.54 30.66
CA ASN A 43 -0.87 -12.98 30.59
C ASN A 43 -2.06 -13.85 30.12
N LYS A 44 -3.12 -13.24 29.55
CA LYS A 44 -4.29 -13.89 28.92
C LYS A 44 -5.24 -14.63 29.87
N THR A 45 -5.25 -14.33 31.17
CA THR A 45 -6.18 -14.99 32.11
C THR A 45 -7.56 -14.36 32.20
N THR A 46 -7.75 -13.10 31.76
CA THR A 46 -9.08 -12.45 31.78
C THR A 46 -9.29 -11.46 30.63
N ALA A 47 -10.53 -11.37 30.11
CA ALA A 47 -10.94 -10.38 29.11
C ALA A 47 -11.27 -9.00 29.71
N ARG A 48 -11.18 -8.82 31.04
CA ARG A 48 -11.65 -7.60 31.71
C ARG A 48 -10.86 -6.35 31.27
N LYS A 49 -11.58 -5.24 31.05
CA LYS A 49 -10.99 -3.93 30.82
C LYS A 49 -10.22 -3.50 32.07
N VAL A 50 -9.04 -2.92 31.88
CA VAL A 50 -8.21 -2.39 32.95
C VAL A 50 -8.21 -0.87 32.80
N PRO A 51 -8.94 -0.13 33.65
CA PRO A 51 -8.98 1.33 33.56
C PRO A 51 -7.58 1.93 33.56
N GLY A 52 -7.34 2.87 32.64
CA GLY A 52 -6.05 3.55 32.52
C GLY A 52 -4.98 2.81 31.71
N LEU A 53 -5.09 1.50 31.48
CA LEU A 53 -4.14 0.74 30.65
C LEU A 53 -4.64 0.70 29.20
N TRP A 54 -3.87 1.25 28.27
CA TRP A 54 -4.19 1.19 26.83
C TRP A 54 -3.20 0.37 26.01
N GLY A 55 -2.03 0.02 26.56
CA GLY A 55 -1.13 -0.89 25.86
C GLY A 55 0.11 -1.30 26.64
N THR A 56 0.93 -2.12 25.99
CA THR A 56 2.27 -2.51 26.45
C THR A 56 3.26 -2.38 25.32
N LEU A 57 4.48 -1.95 25.62
CA LEU A 57 5.58 -1.81 24.66
C LEU A 57 6.79 -2.62 25.12
N GLY A 58 7.40 -3.42 24.24
CA GLY A 58 8.61 -4.17 24.56
C GLY A 58 9.33 -4.67 23.32
N MET A 59 10.31 -5.56 23.51
CA MET A 59 11.01 -6.22 22.40
C MET A 59 10.11 -7.27 21.73
N MET A 60 10.23 -7.45 20.41
CA MET A 60 9.46 -8.45 19.66
C MET A 60 9.63 -9.88 20.19
N ASN A 61 10.83 -10.22 20.62
CA ASN A 61 11.26 -11.54 21.07
C ASN A 61 11.16 -11.72 22.61
N ASP A 62 10.46 -10.84 23.32
CA ASP A 62 10.32 -10.88 24.78
C ASP A 62 11.64 -10.79 25.57
N THR A 63 12.75 -10.35 24.95
CA THR A 63 13.97 -10.03 25.69
C THR A 63 13.77 -8.79 26.56
N PRO A 64 14.54 -8.66 27.65
CA PRO A 64 14.52 -7.46 28.47
C PRO A 64 14.76 -6.20 27.63
N VAL A 65 14.02 -5.14 27.93
CA VAL A 65 14.24 -3.82 27.34
C VAL A 65 15.46 -3.18 28.00
N ASP A 66 16.46 -2.87 27.17
CA ASP A 66 17.76 -2.31 27.54
C ASP A 66 18.03 -0.92 26.95
N TRP A 67 16.96 -0.26 26.47
CA TRP A 67 17.02 1.07 25.88
C TRP A 67 17.46 2.12 26.89
N GLN A 68 18.09 3.19 26.39
CA GLN A 68 18.57 4.31 27.22
C GLN A 68 17.81 5.59 26.89
N GLY A 69 17.74 6.52 27.86
CA GLY A 69 17.14 7.84 27.67
C GLY A 69 15.72 7.97 28.21
N ASN A 70 14.90 8.84 27.60
CA ASN A 70 13.56 9.18 28.08
C ASN A 70 12.48 8.82 27.06
N LEU A 71 11.60 7.88 27.43
CA LEU A 71 10.41 7.55 26.64
C LEU A 71 9.26 8.48 27.06
N LYS A 72 8.59 9.11 26.10
CA LYS A 72 7.40 9.94 26.36
C LYS A 72 6.17 9.31 25.72
N PHE A 73 5.04 9.28 26.43
CA PHE A 73 3.80 8.76 25.85
C PHE A 73 2.53 9.39 26.46
N SER A 74 1.40 9.14 25.80
CA SER A 74 0.07 9.57 26.25
C SER A 74 -0.45 8.72 27.41
N GLU A 75 -0.99 9.34 28.45
CA GLU A 75 -1.63 8.61 29.56
C GLU A 75 -3.05 8.16 29.17
N TYR A 76 -3.90 9.12 28.79
CA TYR A 76 -5.32 8.88 28.49
C TYR A 76 -5.67 8.96 26.99
N GLY A 77 -4.82 9.63 26.21
CA GLY A 77 -5.12 10.04 24.84
C GLY A 77 -5.78 11.43 24.78
N ASN A 78 -6.04 11.91 23.57
CA ASN A 78 -6.70 13.19 23.33
C ASN A 78 -7.66 13.08 22.14
N ASP A 79 -8.64 13.98 22.12
CA ASP A 79 -9.72 14.00 21.11
C ASP A 79 -9.53 15.13 20.09
N SER A 80 -8.44 15.89 20.20
CA SER A 80 -8.21 17.14 19.47
C SER A 80 -6.86 17.06 18.78
N SER A 81 -6.83 16.38 17.64
CA SER A 81 -5.63 16.21 16.83
C SER A 81 -5.51 17.29 15.74
N GLY A 82 -4.27 17.63 15.38
CA GLY A 82 -3.95 18.53 14.26
C GLY A 82 -3.12 17.85 13.16
N GLY A 83 -2.83 18.63 12.12
CA GLY A 83 -1.95 18.26 10.98
C GLY A 83 -2.27 16.90 10.36
N VAL A 84 -1.25 16.10 10.07
CA VAL A 84 -1.41 14.79 9.40
C VAL A 84 -2.26 13.80 10.20
N THR A 85 -2.35 13.96 11.53
CA THR A 85 -3.20 13.08 12.34
C THR A 85 -4.68 13.38 12.14
N LEU A 86 -5.04 14.65 11.92
CA LEU A 86 -6.41 15.03 11.59
C LEU A 86 -6.82 14.44 10.24
N GLU A 87 -5.92 14.47 9.26
CA GLU A 87 -6.16 13.82 7.95
C GLU A 87 -6.46 12.32 8.11
N GLU A 88 -5.71 11.60 8.96
CA GLU A 88 -6.01 10.18 9.24
C GLU A 88 -7.37 9.97 9.89
N ILE A 89 -7.75 10.86 10.82
CA ILE A 89 -9.06 10.82 11.47
C ILE A 89 -10.17 11.04 10.44
N GLU A 90 -10.02 11.99 9.51
CA GLU A 90 -10.96 12.21 8.41
C GLU A 90 -11.06 10.99 7.48
N LEU A 91 -9.95 10.30 7.22
CA LEU A 91 -9.96 9.04 6.45
C LEU A 91 -10.67 7.92 7.21
N ILE A 92 -10.49 7.83 8.54
CA ILE A 92 -11.22 6.87 9.39
C ILE A 92 -12.72 7.15 9.31
N TYR A 93 -13.15 8.40 9.43
CA TYR A 93 -14.57 8.78 9.31
C TYR A 93 -15.12 8.52 7.91
N SER A 94 -14.34 8.82 6.87
CA SER A 94 -14.71 8.53 5.47
C SER A 94 -14.93 7.02 5.26
N ALA A 95 -14.09 6.20 5.91
CA ALA A 95 -14.18 4.74 5.89
C ALA A 95 -15.23 4.15 6.82
N ASN A 96 -15.71 4.93 7.78
CA ASN A 96 -16.70 4.51 8.76
C ASN A 96 -17.73 5.63 8.97
N PRO A 97 -18.65 5.87 8.00
CA PRO A 97 -19.57 7.00 8.07
C PRO A 97 -20.45 7.04 9.33
N GLN A 98 -20.65 5.89 9.98
CA GLN A 98 -21.39 5.80 11.25
C GLN A 98 -20.69 6.52 12.41
N LEU A 99 -19.38 6.77 12.30
CA LEU A 99 -18.58 7.53 13.26
C LEU A 99 -18.70 9.04 13.06
N ASP A 100 -19.22 9.49 11.92
CA ASP A 100 -19.48 10.92 11.65
C ASP A 100 -20.63 11.49 12.52
N ASN A 101 -21.28 10.63 13.31
CA ASN A 101 -22.17 11.05 14.37
C ASN A 101 -21.34 11.65 15.53
N LYS A 102 -21.60 12.92 15.90
CA LYS A 102 -20.91 13.75 16.92
C LYS A 102 -20.57 13.11 18.28
N HIS A 103 -21.02 11.89 18.56
CA HIS A 103 -20.83 11.16 19.81
C HIS A 103 -19.69 10.11 19.77
N LEU A 104 -19.21 9.70 18.60
CA LEU A 104 -18.14 8.71 18.48
C LEU A 104 -16.85 9.42 18.06
N LYS A 105 -15.91 9.55 18.99
CA LYS A 105 -14.65 10.25 18.77
C LYS A 105 -13.50 9.27 18.57
N VAL A 106 -12.61 9.59 17.64
CA VAL A 106 -11.30 8.95 17.56
C VAL A 106 -10.43 9.49 18.70
N THR A 107 -9.85 8.60 19.49
CA THR A 107 -8.88 8.95 20.53
C THR A 107 -7.47 8.75 20.00
N GLU A 108 -6.69 9.83 19.97
CA GLU A 108 -5.28 9.82 19.60
C GLU A 108 -4.40 9.61 20.83
N ARG A 109 -3.50 8.63 20.75
CA ARG A 109 -2.37 8.42 21.65
C ARG A 109 -1.07 8.46 20.87
N PHE A 110 0.02 8.71 21.57
CA PHE A 110 1.36 8.65 20.97
C PHE A 110 2.39 8.02 21.89
N ILE A 111 3.46 7.52 21.28
CA ILE A 111 4.71 7.10 21.91
C ILE A 111 5.84 7.82 21.16
N SER A 112 6.59 8.65 21.87
CA SER A 112 7.69 9.42 21.34
C SER A 112 9.01 8.77 21.76
N PHE A 113 9.81 8.42 20.76
CA PHE A 113 11.15 7.83 20.90
C PHE A 113 12.24 8.87 20.69
N GLU A 114 11.89 10.15 20.78
CA GLU A 114 12.77 11.26 20.41
C GLU A 114 14.06 11.35 21.22
N ASP A 115 14.01 10.90 22.47
CA ASP A 115 15.09 10.96 23.43
C ASP A 115 15.47 9.55 23.89
N VAL A 116 15.23 8.53 23.04
CA VAL A 116 15.54 7.13 23.30
C VAL A 116 16.67 6.68 22.39
N GLU A 117 17.68 6.06 22.99
CA GLU A 117 18.78 5.41 22.28
C GLU A 117 18.58 3.90 22.32
N PHE A 118 18.70 3.28 21.15
CA PHE A 118 18.60 1.83 20.97
C PHE A 118 19.97 1.26 20.69
N GLY A 119 20.25 0.06 21.21
CA GLY A 119 21.44 -0.69 20.85
C GLY A 119 21.33 -1.20 19.42
N PHE A 120 22.13 -0.64 18.51
CA PHE A 120 22.33 -1.17 17.17
C PHE A 120 23.71 -1.85 17.08
N PRO A 121 23.83 -2.97 16.34
CA PRO A 121 25.14 -3.51 16.00
C PRO A 121 25.96 -2.47 15.22
N SER A 122 27.30 -2.51 15.34
CA SER A 122 28.19 -1.61 14.59
C SER A 122 28.07 -1.79 13.07
N GLU A 123 27.73 -3.01 12.66
CA GLU A 123 27.43 -3.41 11.28
C GLU A 123 26.22 -4.36 11.36
N PHE A 124 25.24 -4.17 10.48
CA PHE A 124 24.00 -4.96 10.47
C PHE A 124 23.41 -5.06 9.07
N THR A 125 22.67 -6.13 8.85
CA THR A 125 21.67 -6.26 7.79
C THR A 125 20.33 -5.71 8.29
N LEU A 126 19.41 -5.36 7.38
CA LEU A 126 18.16 -4.71 7.80
C LEU A 126 17.23 -5.65 8.57
N ASP A 127 17.37 -6.97 8.40
CA ASP A 127 16.66 -7.96 9.22
C ASP A 127 17.12 -7.99 10.68
N GLU A 128 18.33 -7.50 10.95
CA GLU A 128 18.92 -7.38 12.29
C GLU A 128 18.56 -6.05 12.98
N ILE A 129 17.79 -5.17 12.33
CA ILE A 129 17.23 -3.98 13.00
C ILE A 129 16.36 -4.44 14.17
N PRO A 130 16.56 -3.88 15.39
CA PRO A 130 15.75 -4.22 16.54
C PRO A 130 14.26 -4.01 16.27
N LYS A 131 13.45 -5.03 16.58
CA LYS A 131 12.00 -5.00 16.40
C LYS A 131 11.29 -4.89 17.74
N PHE A 132 10.29 -4.03 17.79
CA PHE A 132 9.46 -3.77 18.95
C PHE A 132 8.08 -4.38 18.77
N ARG A 133 7.45 -4.66 19.92
CA ARG A 133 6.08 -5.14 20.02
C ARG A 133 5.26 -4.14 20.81
N LEU A 134 4.29 -3.53 20.13
CA LEU A 134 3.23 -2.75 20.76
C LEU A 134 1.98 -3.62 20.84
N THR A 135 1.48 -3.90 22.03
CA THR A 135 0.17 -4.57 22.20
C THR A 135 -0.81 -3.57 22.76
N LEU A 136 -1.80 -3.19 21.97
CA LEU A 136 -2.90 -2.34 22.39
C LEU A 136 -3.93 -3.17 23.13
N MET A 137 -4.47 -2.62 24.21
CA MET A 137 -5.61 -3.17 24.94
C MET A 137 -6.85 -2.45 24.43
N LEU A 138 -7.80 -3.20 23.87
CA LEU A 138 -8.98 -2.65 23.21
C LEU A 138 -10.25 -3.23 23.84
N ASP A 139 -11.33 -2.46 23.82
CA ASP A 139 -12.66 -3.02 24.01
C ASP A 139 -13.03 -3.91 22.80
N ALA A 140 -13.98 -4.84 23.00
CA ALA A 140 -14.38 -5.79 21.95
C ALA A 140 -14.91 -5.09 20.68
N ASP A 141 -15.51 -3.92 20.85
CA ASP A 141 -16.06 -3.07 19.80
C ASP A 141 -15.05 -2.01 19.31
N GLU A 142 -13.78 -2.02 19.72
CA GLU A 142 -12.79 -1.01 19.30
C GLU A 142 -11.90 -1.45 18.13
N GLY A 143 -11.60 -0.47 17.27
CA GLY A 143 -10.62 -0.53 16.20
C GLY A 143 -9.39 0.29 16.55
N ALA A 144 -8.30 0.05 15.82
CA ALA A 144 -7.09 0.85 15.96
C ALA A 144 -6.36 0.99 14.62
N LEU A 145 -5.88 2.21 14.36
CA LEU A 145 -4.93 2.53 13.31
C LEU A 145 -3.62 2.98 13.97
N VAL A 146 -2.50 2.38 13.56
CA VAL A 146 -1.17 2.67 14.12
C VAL A 146 -0.23 3.03 12.99
N TYR A 147 0.56 4.08 13.18
CA TYR A 147 1.53 4.52 12.19
C TYR A 147 2.74 5.21 12.83
N TYR A 148 3.87 5.14 12.13
CA TYR A 148 4.97 6.07 12.29
C TYR A 148 4.53 7.44 11.80
N GLN A 149 4.84 8.48 12.54
CA GLN A 149 4.89 9.85 12.01
C GLN A 149 6.35 10.31 12.05
N TYR A 150 6.80 10.81 10.91
CA TYR A 150 8.12 11.37 10.67
C TYR A 150 7.99 12.89 10.62
N GLY A 151 8.80 13.63 11.37
CA GLY A 151 8.72 15.08 11.39
C GLY A 151 9.89 15.76 12.11
N HIS A 152 9.91 17.09 12.07
CA HIS A 152 10.88 17.87 12.83
C HIS A 152 10.65 17.73 14.34
N THR A 153 11.75 17.81 15.08
CA THR A 153 11.75 17.85 16.55
C THR A 153 10.84 18.99 17.02
N ASN A 154 9.82 18.68 17.83
CA ASN A 154 8.77 19.59 18.35
C ASN A 154 7.51 19.78 17.49
N ASP A 155 7.41 19.21 16.29
CA ASP A 155 6.20 19.29 15.48
C ASP A 155 5.28 18.08 15.71
N ARG A 156 4.61 18.09 16.87
CA ARG A 156 3.73 16.99 17.31
C ARG A 156 2.57 16.76 16.34
N ASP A 157 2.04 17.83 15.76
CA ASP A 157 0.89 17.81 14.87
C ASP A 157 1.32 17.70 13.41
N GLY A 158 2.54 18.13 13.08
CA GLY A 158 3.24 17.70 11.88
C GLY A 158 2.50 18.11 10.62
N GLU A 159 2.25 19.39 10.37
CA GLU A 159 1.55 19.81 9.14
C GLU A 159 2.27 19.33 7.86
N ASN A 160 3.58 19.08 7.96
CA ASN A 160 4.41 18.55 6.87
C ASN A 160 5.00 17.16 7.20
N GLY A 161 4.43 16.45 8.17
CA GLY A 161 4.89 15.11 8.53
C GLY A 161 4.63 14.10 7.40
N SER A 162 5.45 13.06 7.32
CA SER A 162 5.07 11.86 6.55
C SER A 162 4.67 10.76 7.51
N ILE A 163 3.82 9.83 7.05
CA ILE A 163 3.40 8.69 7.87
C ILE A 163 3.73 7.35 7.21
N GLY A 164 3.96 6.33 8.03
CA GLY A 164 4.08 4.94 7.59
C GLY A 164 3.20 4.05 8.46
N TYR A 165 2.23 3.36 7.86
CA TYR A 165 1.33 2.48 8.61
C TYR A 165 2.08 1.29 9.24
N ILE A 166 1.58 0.85 10.38
CA ILE A 166 1.99 -0.38 11.06
C ILE A 166 0.73 -1.23 11.20
N GLN A 167 0.68 -2.36 10.50
CA GLN A 167 -0.47 -3.24 10.58
C GLN A 167 -0.41 -4.16 11.79
N PRO A 168 -1.58 -4.59 12.30
CA PRO A 168 -1.62 -5.56 13.37
C PRO A 168 -1.30 -6.97 12.86
N GLU A 169 -0.67 -7.75 13.73
CA GLU A 169 -0.52 -9.19 13.62
C GLU A 169 -1.89 -9.87 13.51
N LYS A 170 -1.91 -11.05 12.88
CA LYS A 170 -3.10 -11.88 12.76
C LYS A 170 -3.66 -12.24 14.15
N THR A 171 -4.93 -11.95 14.38
CA THR A 171 -5.66 -12.45 15.56
C THR A 171 -6.00 -13.93 15.40
N THR A 172 -6.26 -14.63 16.51
CA THR A 172 -6.72 -16.02 16.47
C THR A 172 -7.99 -16.13 15.59
N ASN A 173 -8.00 -17.07 14.65
CA ASN A 173 -9.06 -17.28 13.65
C ASN A 173 -9.27 -16.11 12.65
N HIS A 174 -8.31 -15.19 12.52
CA HIS A 174 -8.51 -13.92 11.79
C HIS A 174 -9.71 -13.12 12.31
N ASN A 175 -10.17 -13.43 13.53
CA ASN A 175 -11.39 -12.85 14.01
C ASN A 175 -11.12 -11.40 14.40
N VAL A 176 -11.75 -10.50 13.66
CA VAL A 176 -11.81 -9.09 14.01
C VAL A 176 -12.80 -8.87 15.16
N ASP A 177 -13.67 -9.83 15.46
CA ASP A 177 -14.58 -9.81 16.60
C ASP A 177 -13.95 -10.22 17.91
N ASN A 178 -14.39 -9.55 18.99
CA ASN A 178 -14.00 -9.91 20.36
C ASN A 178 -12.48 -9.96 20.57
N ARG A 179 -11.74 -9.15 19.81
CA ARG A 179 -10.34 -8.91 20.10
C ARG A 179 -10.25 -7.95 21.28
N ASP A 180 -9.69 -8.44 22.37
CA ASP A 180 -9.39 -7.62 23.54
C ASP A 180 -8.00 -6.96 23.45
N ARG A 181 -7.28 -7.27 22.36
CA ARG A 181 -5.94 -6.77 22.08
C ARG A 181 -5.59 -6.80 20.59
N LEU A 182 -4.70 -5.90 20.18
CA LEU A 182 -4.03 -5.93 18.89
C LEU A 182 -2.53 -5.80 19.10
N THR A 183 -1.76 -6.69 18.47
CA THR A 183 -0.30 -6.66 18.53
C THR A 183 0.26 -6.12 17.23
N TYR A 184 1.19 -5.18 17.33
CA TYR A 184 1.86 -4.52 16.22
C TYR A 184 3.35 -4.76 16.36
N LEU A 185 3.99 -5.18 15.28
CA LEU A 185 5.43 -5.36 15.18
C LEU A 185 6.02 -4.26 14.32
N PHE A 186 7.06 -3.60 14.80
CA PHE A 186 7.64 -2.46 14.10
C PHE A 186 9.12 -2.31 14.43
N GLU A 187 9.87 -1.68 13.54
CA GLU A 187 11.33 -1.52 13.67
C GLU A 187 11.71 -0.26 14.45
N ALA A 188 12.81 -0.38 15.19
CA ALA A 188 13.52 0.75 15.75
C ALA A 188 14.12 1.59 14.62
N LEU A 189 13.99 2.91 14.70
CA LEU A 189 14.71 3.80 13.79
C LEU A 189 15.89 4.42 14.53
N PRO A 190 17.12 4.30 14.01
CA PRO A 190 18.29 4.86 14.67
C PRO A 190 18.27 6.38 14.64
N SER A 191 18.83 6.98 15.69
CA SER A 191 19.09 8.43 15.78
C SER A 191 20.20 8.90 14.84
N MET A 192 20.98 7.96 14.30
CA MET A 192 22.02 8.19 13.29
C MET A 192 21.55 7.67 11.93
N GLN A 193 22.05 8.27 10.86
CA GLN A 193 21.70 7.85 9.50
C GLN A 193 22.26 6.45 9.20
N ILE A 194 21.44 5.57 8.62
CA ILE A 194 21.89 4.27 8.09
C ILE A 194 22.63 4.52 6.77
N VAL A 195 23.85 4.01 6.64
CA VAL A 195 24.64 4.08 5.41
C VAL A 195 25.10 2.69 4.99
N GLU A 196 25.14 2.46 3.68
CA GLU A 196 25.59 1.19 3.11
C GLU A 196 27.10 1.01 3.32
N ASN A 197 27.49 -0.17 3.76
CA ASN A 197 28.87 -0.56 3.94
C ASN A 197 29.43 -1.13 2.64
N THR A 198 29.89 -0.25 1.75
CA THR A 198 30.44 -0.64 0.44
C THR A 198 31.64 -1.59 0.53
N GLY A 199 32.30 -1.71 1.69
CA GLY A 199 33.40 -2.64 1.92
C GLY A 199 32.99 -4.10 2.12
N LYS A 200 31.70 -4.38 2.35
CA LYS A 200 31.17 -5.72 2.65
C LYS A 200 30.23 -6.29 1.58
N GLY A 201 29.97 -5.49 0.54
CA GLY A 201 28.99 -5.82 -0.50
C GLY A 201 27.59 -5.30 -0.16
N ASP A 202 26.70 -5.44 -1.13
CA ASP A 202 25.33 -4.93 -1.06
C ASP A 202 24.56 -5.56 0.12
N GLY A 203 23.74 -4.76 0.79
CA GLY A 203 22.85 -5.22 1.87
C GLY A 203 23.43 -5.23 3.28
N HIS A 204 24.68 -4.79 3.46
CA HIS A 204 25.29 -4.52 4.75
C HIS A 204 25.29 -3.03 5.07
N TYR A 205 24.96 -2.67 6.30
CA TYR A 205 24.79 -1.29 6.73
C TYR A 205 25.54 -0.99 8.02
N LEU A 206 25.84 0.28 8.24
CA LEU A 206 26.38 0.81 9.49
C LEU A 206 25.69 2.13 9.82
N LEU A 207 25.76 2.53 11.10
CA LEU A 207 25.31 3.85 11.51
C LEU A 207 26.38 4.88 11.18
N SER A 208 25.99 5.99 10.54
CA SER A 208 26.88 7.10 10.25
C SER A 208 27.46 7.68 11.53
N ASN A 209 28.76 7.92 11.57
CA ASN A 209 29.43 8.59 12.70
C ASN A 209 29.35 10.12 12.62
N VAL A 210 28.87 10.67 11.50
CA VAL A 210 28.92 12.11 11.20
C VAL A 210 27.55 12.74 10.97
N SER A 211 26.55 11.95 10.60
CA SER A 211 25.21 12.42 10.25
C SER A 211 24.16 11.85 11.22
N ARG A 212 23.57 12.74 12.03
CA ARG A 212 22.37 12.39 12.80
C ARG A 212 21.20 12.27 11.85
N ASN A 213 20.32 11.32 12.11
CA ASN A 213 19.04 11.25 11.44
C ASN A 213 18.24 12.51 11.80
N PRO A 214 17.95 13.41 10.85
CA PRO A 214 17.18 14.63 11.15
C PRO A 214 15.72 14.27 11.48
N VAL A 215 15.30 13.06 11.13
CA VAL A 215 13.95 12.57 11.33
C VAL A 215 13.88 11.86 12.67
N LYS A 216 13.29 12.53 13.65
CA LYS A 216 12.77 11.84 14.82
C LYS A 216 11.42 11.21 14.46
N PHE A 217 11.10 10.11 15.13
CA PHE A 217 9.84 9.42 14.90
C PHE A 217 9.05 9.26 16.19
N LEU A 218 7.74 9.21 15.99
CA LEU A 218 6.78 8.86 17.01
C LEU A 218 5.82 7.83 16.44
N ILE A 219 5.26 7.01 17.32
CA ILE A 219 4.18 6.10 16.98
C ILE A 219 2.88 6.78 17.39
N LYS A 220 2.00 7.03 16.44
CA LYS A 220 0.61 7.43 16.71
C LYS A 220 -0.27 6.19 16.78
N VAL A 221 -1.24 6.24 17.68
CA VAL A 221 -2.25 5.20 17.88
C VAL A 221 -3.61 5.89 17.90
N LEU A 222 -4.43 5.63 16.90
CA LEU A 222 -5.80 6.11 16.82
C LEU A 222 -6.74 4.97 17.17
N THR A 223 -7.45 5.06 18.28
CA THR A 223 -8.48 4.09 18.67
C THR A 223 -9.86 4.69 18.51
N TYR A 224 -10.82 3.89 18.06
CA TYR A 224 -12.18 4.34 17.80
C TYR A 224 -13.16 3.17 17.97
N LYS A 225 -14.41 3.49 18.28
CA LYS A 225 -15.48 2.48 18.29
C LYS A 225 -15.74 2.01 16.86
N ARG A 226 -15.99 0.72 16.67
CA ARG A 226 -16.46 0.13 15.43
C ARG A 226 -17.98 0.09 15.47
N GLY A 227 -18.62 0.35 14.34
CA GLY A 227 -20.06 0.09 14.21
C GLY A 227 -20.38 -1.40 14.39
N THR A 228 -21.67 -1.75 14.38
CA THR A 228 -22.19 -3.13 14.56
C THR A 228 -21.73 -4.14 13.50
N TYR A 229 -20.95 -3.73 12.50
CA TYR A 229 -20.47 -4.53 11.39
C TYR A 229 -19.04 -5.03 11.65
N ALA A 230 -18.82 -5.85 12.68
CA ALA A 230 -17.46 -6.29 12.95
C ALA A 230 -17.01 -7.49 12.07
N ASN A 231 -17.89 -8.31 11.43
CA ASN A 231 -17.52 -9.74 11.19
C ASN A 231 -17.83 -10.44 9.88
N SER A 232 -17.81 -9.76 8.76
CA SER A 232 -17.93 -10.48 7.50
C SER A 232 -17.13 -9.81 6.40
N LYS A 233 -16.85 -10.56 5.34
CA LYS A 233 -16.56 -9.97 4.03
C LYS A 233 -17.59 -8.86 3.76
N GLU A 234 -18.87 -9.17 3.98
CA GLU A 234 -19.98 -8.22 4.00
C GLU A 234 -19.81 -7.05 4.99
N ALA A 235 -19.07 -7.16 6.09
CA ALA A 235 -18.86 -6.05 7.02
C ALA A 235 -17.77 -5.09 6.55
N VAL A 236 -16.68 -5.59 5.96
CA VAL A 236 -15.73 -4.73 5.22
C VAL A 236 -16.44 -4.09 4.03
N LEU A 237 -17.34 -4.82 3.37
CA LEU A 237 -18.14 -4.34 2.24
C LEU A 237 -19.32 -3.41 2.66
N ASN A 238 -19.87 -3.56 3.87
CA ASN A 238 -21.02 -2.78 4.39
C ASN A 238 -20.61 -1.58 5.25
N GLN A 239 -19.54 -1.67 6.05
CA GLN A 239 -18.92 -0.49 6.72
C GLN A 239 -18.53 0.55 5.67
N THR A 240 -18.19 0.06 4.50
CA THR A 240 -17.80 0.85 3.36
C THR A 240 -18.99 1.30 2.52
N GLY A 241 -20.26 1.38 2.94
CA GLY A 241 -21.32 1.91 2.05
C GLY A 241 -20.96 3.24 1.30
N SER A 242 -20.07 4.07 1.86
CA SER A 242 -19.44 5.23 1.22
C SER A 242 -18.17 4.95 0.39
N ILE A 243 -17.46 3.83 0.55
CA ILE A 243 -16.22 3.37 -0.13
C ILE A 243 -16.44 2.06 -0.92
N ALA A 244 -17.63 1.48 -0.87
CA ALA A 244 -18.02 0.22 -1.47
C ALA A 244 -17.87 0.38 -2.98
N HIS A 245 -18.22 1.55 -3.52
CA HIS A 245 -17.92 1.93 -4.90
C HIS A 245 -16.42 1.89 -5.30
N ILE A 246 -15.48 1.72 -4.37
CA ILE A 246 -14.04 1.54 -4.62
C ILE A 246 -13.60 0.08 -4.41
N PHE A 247 -14.17 -0.57 -3.39
CA PHE A 247 -13.90 -1.96 -3.02
C PHE A 247 -14.66 -2.95 -3.92
N GLU A 248 -15.96 -2.74 -4.05
CA GLU A 248 -16.90 -3.19 -5.08
C GLU A 248 -17.13 -2.02 -6.05
N LYS A 249 -16.10 -1.62 -6.79
CA LYS A 249 -16.44 -0.99 -8.06
C LYS A 249 -17.32 -1.99 -8.79
N GLU A 250 -18.59 -1.67 -8.98
CA GLU A 250 -19.35 -2.39 -9.99
C GLU A 250 -18.51 -2.33 -11.25
N SER A 251 -18.16 -3.51 -11.73
CA SER A 251 -17.50 -3.63 -13.01
C SER A 251 -18.33 -2.83 -14.00
N LYS A 252 -17.72 -1.89 -14.70
CA LYS A 252 -18.43 -1.04 -15.64
C LYS A 252 -17.55 -0.72 -16.83
N LEU A 253 -18.22 -0.57 -17.97
CA LEU A 253 -17.62 0.01 -19.15
C LEU A 253 -17.73 1.51 -19.11
N VAL A 254 -16.66 2.16 -19.56
CA VAL A 254 -16.64 3.59 -19.85
C VAL A 254 -16.18 3.80 -21.29
N ILE A 255 -16.67 4.84 -21.93
CA ILE A 255 -16.25 5.25 -23.28
C ILE A 255 -15.70 6.66 -23.23
N PHE A 256 -14.59 6.89 -23.93
CA PHE A 256 -13.98 8.22 -24.01
C PHE A 256 -14.76 9.10 -25.00
N LYS A 257 -15.33 10.21 -24.51
CA LYS A 257 -16.08 11.18 -25.31
C LYS A 257 -15.73 12.59 -24.83
N ASN A 258 -15.37 13.45 -25.78
CA ASN A 258 -15.14 14.89 -25.55
C ASN A 258 -14.18 15.16 -24.37
N GLY A 259 -13.02 14.49 -24.34
CA GLY A 259 -12.02 14.70 -23.29
C GLY A 259 -12.33 14.05 -21.94
N SER A 260 -13.32 13.16 -21.83
CA SER A 260 -13.65 12.49 -20.57
C SER A 260 -14.18 11.08 -20.76
N PHE A 261 -14.08 10.25 -19.72
CA PHE A 261 -14.72 8.93 -19.70
C PHE A 261 -16.14 9.04 -19.13
N VAL A 262 -17.12 8.53 -19.88
CA VAL A 262 -18.51 8.41 -19.44
C VAL A 262 -18.91 6.95 -19.38
N GLN A 263 -19.70 6.56 -18.37
CA GLN A 263 -20.20 5.19 -18.27
C GLN A 263 -21.05 4.82 -19.49
N CYS A 264 -20.88 3.60 -19.98
CA CYS A 264 -21.64 3.06 -21.10
C CYS A 264 -22.01 1.59 -20.86
N GLN A 265 -22.87 1.07 -21.73
CA GLN A 265 -23.19 -0.35 -21.84
C GLN A 265 -22.43 -0.96 -23.02
N GLY A 266 -22.35 -2.29 -23.09
CA GLY A 266 -21.73 -2.95 -24.24
C GLY A 266 -22.41 -2.61 -25.57
N SER A 267 -23.73 -2.39 -25.57
CA SER A 267 -24.48 -1.96 -26.75
C SER A 267 -24.08 -0.58 -27.30
N ASP A 268 -23.38 0.24 -26.50
CA ASP A 268 -22.87 1.54 -26.94
C ASP A 268 -21.51 1.42 -27.67
N VAL A 269 -20.88 0.25 -27.61
CA VAL A 269 -19.58 -0.02 -28.23
C VAL A 269 -19.80 -0.50 -29.66
N GLN A 270 -19.22 0.22 -30.62
CA GLN A 270 -19.38 -0.07 -32.05
C GLN A 270 -18.35 -1.13 -32.47
N THR A 271 -18.82 -2.31 -32.84
CA THR A 271 -17.95 -3.46 -33.12
C THR A 271 -17.24 -3.38 -34.46
N ASP A 272 -17.65 -2.46 -35.33
CA ASP A 272 -17.06 -2.14 -36.62
C ASP A 272 -16.01 -1.02 -36.56
N LEU A 273 -15.65 -0.54 -35.36
CA LEU A 273 -14.58 0.44 -35.17
C LEU A 273 -13.30 -0.20 -34.60
N LYS A 274 -12.14 0.25 -35.10
CA LYS A 274 -10.85 -0.06 -34.44
C LYS A 274 -10.87 0.52 -33.03
N THR A 275 -10.63 -0.33 -32.04
CA THR A 275 -10.90 -0.02 -30.62
C THR A 275 -9.64 -0.15 -29.78
N LEU A 276 -9.41 0.83 -28.91
CA LEU A 276 -8.43 0.75 -27.83
C LEU A 276 -9.17 0.52 -26.50
N LEU A 277 -8.81 -0.54 -25.78
CA LEU A 277 -9.31 -0.87 -24.44
C LEU A 277 -8.28 -0.51 -23.37
N LEU A 278 -8.69 0.28 -22.38
CA LEU A 278 -7.87 0.68 -21.24
C LEU A 278 -8.27 -0.08 -19.96
N ILE A 279 -7.30 -0.69 -19.26
CA ILE A 279 -7.53 -1.44 -18.02
C ILE A 279 -6.68 -0.86 -16.89
N HIS A 280 -7.34 -0.25 -15.90
CA HIS A 280 -6.67 0.48 -14.83
C HIS A 280 -5.96 -0.44 -13.80
N GLY A 281 -5.12 0.17 -12.97
CA GLY A 281 -4.39 -0.51 -11.90
C GLY A 281 -5.14 -0.59 -10.56
N THR A 282 -4.49 -1.20 -9.57
CA THR A 282 -5.02 -1.33 -8.21
C THR A 282 -5.37 0.03 -7.61
N PHE A 283 -6.53 0.13 -6.93
CA PHE A 283 -6.99 1.35 -6.25
C PHE A 283 -7.27 2.57 -7.16
N SER A 284 -7.33 2.36 -8.48
CA SER A 284 -7.52 3.44 -9.47
C SER A 284 -8.85 3.31 -10.22
N THR A 285 -9.14 4.27 -11.11
CA THR A 285 -10.16 4.21 -12.19
C THR A 285 -9.47 4.31 -13.55
N THR A 286 -10.20 4.03 -14.64
CA THR A 286 -9.68 4.34 -15.99
C THR A 286 -9.25 5.81 -16.07
N ALA A 287 -10.11 6.74 -15.65
CA ALA A 287 -9.76 8.16 -15.65
C ALA A 287 -8.54 8.48 -14.75
N GLY A 288 -8.40 7.80 -13.61
CA GLY A 288 -7.29 8.01 -12.68
C GLY A 288 -5.95 7.47 -13.19
N SER A 289 -5.94 6.27 -13.79
CA SER A 289 -4.72 5.66 -14.33
C SER A 289 -4.25 6.34 -15.61
N TYR A 290 -5.17 6.84 -16.43
CA TYR A 290 -4.85 7.44 -17.74
C TYR A 290 -5.05 8.95 -17.78
N GLY A 291 -5.20 9.62 -16.63
CA GLY A 291 -5.45 11.06 -16.55
C GLY A 291 -4.43 11.90 -17.32
N ALA A 292 -3.16 11.51 -17.31
CA ALA A 292 -2.11 12.17 -18.08
C ALA A 292 -2.35 12.18 -19.60
N LEU A 293 -2.92 11.10 -20.13
CA LEU A 293 -3.26 10.97 -21.55
C LEU A 293 -4.55 11.72 -21.91
N ILE A 294 -5.44 11.90 -20.94
CA ILE A 294 -6.64 12.74 -21.06
C ILE A 294 -6.20 14.21 -21.07
N ASP A 295 -5.42 14.62 -20.08
CA ASP A 295 -4.98 16.00 -19.85
C ASP A 295 -4.09 16.51 -21.00
N SER A 296 -3.25 15.65 -21.58
CA SER A 296 -2.43 16.00 -22.75
C SER A 296 -3.21 16.03 -24.07
N GLY A 297 -4.47 15.58 -24.09
CA GLY A 297 -5.28 15.40 -25.29
C GLY A 297 -4.84 14.22 -26.17
N TRP A 298 -3.93 13.36 -25.70
CA TRP A 298 -3.38 12.24 -26.47
C TRP A 298 -4.48 11.27 -26.93
N LEU A 299 -5.40 10.89 -26.04
CA LEU A 299 -6.51 9.99 -26.40
C LEU A 299 -7.44 10.60 -27.45
N GLN A 300 -7.73 11.90 -27.34
CA GLN A 300 -8.54 12.61 -28.32
C GLN A 300 -7.83 12.67 -29.67
N ASN A 301 -6.53 12.97 -29.67
CA ASN A 301 -5.73 12.98 -30.90
C ASN A 301 -5.74 11.61 -31.60
N MET A 302 -5.65 10.50 -30.87
CA MET A 302 -5.72 9.16 -31.47
C MET A 302 -7.06 8.88 -32.16
N ILE A 303 -8.16 9.47 -31.68
CA ILE A 303 -9.47 9.42 -32.33
C ILE A 303 -9.52 10.35 -33.54
N ASP A 304 -9.09 11.61 -33.36
CA ASP A 304 -9.15 12.65 -34.39
C ASP A 304 -8.28 12.33 -35.62
N THR A 305 -7.15 11.63 -35.44
CA THR A 305 -6.30 11.17 -36.55
C THR A 305 -6.77 9.87 -37.18
N GLY A 306 -7.83 9.25 -36.66
CA GLY A 306 -8.36 7.97 -37.15
C GLY A 306 -7.51 6.75 -36.78
N SER A 307 -6.54 6.90 -35.85
CA SER A 307 -5.75 5.77 -35.35
C SER A 307 -6.63 4.76 -34.59
N TYR A 308 -7.68 5.27 -33.93
CA TYR A 308 -8.78 4.49 -33.35
C TYR A 308 -10.12 5.16 -33.69
N GLY A 309 -11.16 4.34 -33.91
CA GLY A 309 -12.53 4.86 -34.04
C GLY A 309 -13.18 5.10 -32.67
N GLN A 310 -12.73 4.37 -31.64
CA GLN A 310 -13.21 4.56 -30.27
C GLN A 310 -12.15 4.12 -29.24
N VAL A 311 -12.23 4.72 -28.05
CA VAL A 311 -11.47 4.30 -26.87
C VAL A 311 -12.45 3.97 -25.77
N ILE A 312 -12.33 2.76 -25.21
CA ILE A 312 -13.13 2.27 -24.09
C ILE A 312 -12.24 1.97 -22.89
N GLY A 313 -12.82 1.97 -21.71
CA GLY A 313 -12.15 1.61 -20.47
C GLY A 313 -12.97 0.62 -19.67
N PHE A 314 -12.28 -0.18 -18.87
CA PHE A 314 -12.88 -1.10 -17.93
C PHE A 314 -12.53 -0.70 -16.50
N ASP A 315 -13.54 -0.25 -15.77
CA ASP A 315 -13.45 -0.05 -14.32
C ASP A 315 -13.83 -1.36 -13.62
N HIS A 316 -12.99 -1.85 -12.71
CA HIS A 316 -13.17 -3.17 -12.07
C HIS A 316 -12.72 -3.22 -10.60
N PRO A 317 -13.21 -4.19 -9.80
CA PRO A 317 -12.65 -4.49 -8.48
C PRO A 317 -11.21 -4.97 -8.58
N THR A 318 -10.30 -4.31 -7.85
CA THR A 318 -8.85 -4.63 -7.93
C THR A 318 -8.34 -5.46 -6.76
N VAL A 319 -9.06 -5.50 -5.64
CA VAL A 319 -8.60 -6.19 -4.42
C VAL A 319 -9.24 -7.57 -4.29
N PHE A 320 -10.56 -7.64 -4.48
CA PHE A 320 -11.36 -8.79 -4.09
C PHE A 320 -11.61 -9.81 -5.20
N GLU A 321 -11.53 -9.39 -6.46
CA GLU A 321 -11.70 -10.25 -7.62
C GLU A 321 -10.34 -10.53 -8.27
N ASP A 322 -10.17 -11.74 -8.79
CA ASP A 322 -8.97 -12.11 -9.55
C ASP A 322 -9.09 -11.68 -11.03
N ALA A 323 -8.07 -12.00 -11.83
CA ALA A 323 -8.09 -11.71 -13.27
C ALA A 323 -9.23 -12.44 -14.00
N VAL A 324 -9.52 -13.68 -13.62
CA VAL A 324 -10.54 -14.51 -14.30
C VAL A 324 -11.93 -13.92 -14.09
N GLY A 325 -12.31 -13.62 -12.85
CA GLY A 325 -13.60 -13.01 -12.51
C GLY A 325 -13.79 -11.66 -13.18
N ASN A 326 -12.77 -10.80 -13.14
CA ASN A 326 -12.80 -9.48 -13.77
C ASN A 326 -12.93 -9.57 -15.29
N ILE A 327 -12.13 -10.42 -15.96
CA ILE A 327 -12.17 -10.55 -17.42
C ILE A 327 -13.45 -11.24 -17.91
N ASN A 328 -13.98 -12.23 -17.18
CA ASN A 328 -15.29 -12.79 -17.50
C ASN A 328 -16.39 -11.73 -17.42
N THR A 329 -16.32 -10.84 -16.42
CA THR A 329 -17.27 -9.74 -16.30
C THR A 329 -17.11 -8.75 -17.47
N LEU A 330 -15.88 -8.39 -17.84
CA LEU A 330 -15.62 -7.57 -19.03
C LEU A 330 -16.23 -8.17 -20.30
N ILE A 331 -15.98 -9.47 -20.55
CA ILE A 331 -16.50 -10.19 -21.72
C ILE A 331 -18.02 -10.23 -21.72
N SER A 332 -18.65 -10.35 -20.54
CA SER A 332 -20.11 -10.39 -20.42
C SER A 332 -20.80 -9.12 -20.91
N PHE A 333 -20.14 -7.96 -20.85
CA PHE A 333 -20.69 -6.73 -21.43
C PHE A 333 -20.85 -6.84 -22.95
N PHE A 334 -20.07 -7.67 -23.61
CA PHE A 334 -20.05 -7.85 -25.06
C PHE A 334 -20.73 -9.16 -25.50
N ALA A 335 -21.56 -9.77 -24.64
CA ALA A 335 -22.19 -11.04 -24.95
C ALA A 335 -23.02 -10.97 -26.24
N GLY A 336 -22.75 -11.89 -27.18
CA GLY A 336 -23.41 -11.93 -28.49
C GLY A 336 -22.89 -10.93 -29.52
N MET A 337 -21.87 -10.15 -29.18
CA MET A 337 -21.21 -9.21 -30.10
C MET A 337 -20.01 -9.88 -30.78
N GLN A 338 -19.65 -9.41 -31.98
CA GLN A 338 -18.45 -9.83 -32.70
C GLN A 338 -17.78 -8.60 -33.29
N PHE A 339 -16.52 -8.36 -32.92
CA PHE A 339 -15.74 -7.24 -33.42
C PHE A 339 -15.18 -7.54 -34.81
N LEU A 340 -15.30 -6.58 -35.72
CA LEU A 340 -14.78 -6.64 -37.08
C LEU A 340 -13.25 -6.47 -37.11
N TYR A 341 -12.73 -5.66 -36.18
CA TYR A 341 -11.32 -5.36 -36.03
C TYR A 341 -10.77 -5.93 -34.72
N PRO A 342 -9.49 -6.31 -34.68
CA PRO A 342 -8.82 -6.59 -33.42
C PRO A 342 -8.88 -5.39 -32.47
N VAL A 343 -8.88 -5.69 -31.17
CA VAL A 343 -8.86 -4.70 -30.10
C VAL A 343 -7.43 -4.59 -29.58
N ASP A 344 -6.92 -3.37 -29.53
CA ASP A 344 -5.66 -3.08 -28.85
C ASP A 344 -5.94 -2.81 -27.37
N VAL A 345 -5.02 -3.18 -26.50
CA VAL A 345 -5.19 -3.09 -25.06
C VAL A 345 -4.03 -2.30 -24.44
N MET A 346 -4.34 -1.45 -23.47
CA MET A 346 -3.33 -0.86 -22.59
C MET A 346 -3.71 -1.17 -21.15
N GLY A 347 -2.83 -1.83 -20.42
CA GLY A 347 -3.01 -2.17 -19.01
C GLY A 347 -1.98 -1.46 -18.15
N SER A 348 -2.41 -0.87 -17.03
CA SER A 348 -1.50 -0.22 -16.07
C SER A 348 -1.44 -0.99 -14.74
N SER A 349 -0.24 -1.18 -14.17
CA SER A 349 -0.06 -1.89 -12.89
C SER A 349 -0.71 -3.28 -12.92
N GLN A 350 -1.59 -3.61 -11.97
CA GLN A 350 -2.38 -4.84 -11.99
C GLN A 350 -3.25 -5.00 -13.25
N GLY A 351 -3.70 -3.90 -13.86
CA GLY A 351 -4.42 -3.92 -15.14
C GLY A 351 -3.60 -4.51 -16.29
N GLY A 352 -2.27 -4.46 -16.19
CA GLY A 352 -1.36 -5.18 -17.10
C GLY A 352 -1.48 -6.70 -17.01
N LEU A 353 -1.75 -7.25 -15.82
CA LEU A 353 -2.01 -8.69 -15.64
C LEU A 353 -3.37 -9.09 -16.23
N LEU A 354 -4.39 -8.25 -16.08
CA LEU A 354 -5.70 -8.47 -16.70
C LEU A 354 -5.60 -8.40 -18.23
N ALA A 355 -4.83 -7.44 -18.76
CA ALA A 355 -4.58 -7.32 -20.19
C ALA A 355 -3.87 -8.57 -20.77
N GLN A 356 -2.84 -9.07 -20.08
CA GLN A 356 -2.17 -10.32 -20.44
C GLN A 356 -3.13 -11.50 -20.36
N HIS A 357 -3.91 -11.62 -19.28
CA HIS A 357 -4.89 -12.70 -19.15
C HIS A 357 -5.92 -12.69 -20.30
N LEU A 358 -6.46 -11.52 -20.65
CA LEU A 358 -7.39 -11.35 -21.78
C LEU A 358 -6.76 -11.73 -23.13
N ALA A 359 -5.50 -11.38 -23.36
CA ALA A 359 -4.78 -11.76 -24.58
C ALA A 359 -4.55 -13.28 -24.66
N ASN A 360 -4.29 -13.92 -23.52
CA ASN A 360 -4.03 -15.35 -23.40
C ASN A 360 -5.30 -16.23 -23.48
N LEU A 361 -6.51 -15.64 -23.37
CA LEU A 361 -7.75 -16.40 -23.50
C LEU A 361 -7.93 -16.93 -24.94
N PRO A 362 -8.41 -18.18 -25.12
CA PRO A 362 -8.74 -18.73 -26.43
C PRO A 362 -9.72 -17.86 -27.21
N ALA A 363 -9.57 -17.76 -28.54
CA ALA A 363 -10.40 -16.90 -29.40
C ALA A 363 -11.91 -17.14 -29.23
N GLY A 364 -12.33 -18.39 -28.97
CA GLY A 364 -13.74 -18.73 -28.74
C GLY A 364 -14.32 -18.26 -27.40
N GLN A 365 -13.50 -17.75 -26.48
CA GLN A 365 -13.93 -17.27 -25.16
C GLN A 365 -14.08 -15.75 -25.11
N LYS A 366 -13.71 -15.02 -26.17
CA LYS A 366 -13.78 -13.56 -26.24
C LYS A 366 -14.41 -13.10 -27.56
N PRO A 367 -15.07 -11.93 -27.58
CA PRO A 367 -15.78 -11.45 -28.78
C PRO A 367 -14.87 -10.75 -29.79
N PHE A 368 -13.55 -10.69 -29.51
CA PHE A 368 -12.54 -10.02 -30.32
C PHE A 368 -11.17 -10.69 -30.18
N VAL A 369 -10.32 -10.49 -31.19
CA VAL A 369 -8.88 -10.79 -31.12
C VAL A 369 -8.16 -9.63 -30.44
N VAL A 370 -7.13 -9.93 -29.65
CA VAL A 370 -6.24 -8.90 -29.09
C VAL A 370 -5.00 -8.80 -29.96
N ASP A 371 -4.73 -7.64 -30.56
CA ASP A 371 -3.57 -7.46 -31.44
C ASP A 371 -2.37 -6.90 -30.67
N LYS A 372 -2.48 -5.72 -30.09
CA LYS A 372 -1.36 -5.10 -29.36
C LYS A 372 -1.70 -4.90 -27.90
N VAL A 373 -0.71 -5.08 -27.03
CA VAL A 373 -0.85 -4.89 -25.58
C VAL A 373 0.29 -4.03 -25.05
N ALA A 374 -0.03 -2.79 -24.65
CA ALA A 374 0.91 -1.91 -23.95
C ALA A 374 0.78 -2.12 -22.43
N LEU A 375 1.88 -2.47 -21.77
CA LEU A 375 1.94 -2.83 -20.35
C LEU A 375 2.68 -1.74 -19.58
N VAL A 376 1.93 -0.84 -18.93
CA VAL A 376 2.48 0.33 -18.24
C VAL A 376 2.69 0.03 -16.76
N ALA A 377 3.96 -0.03 -16.34
CA ALA A 377 4.36 -0.38 -14.99
C ALA A 377 3.66 -1.66 -14.47
N SER A 378 3.55 -2.68 -15.32
CA SER A 378 2.77 -3.90 -15.05
C SER A 378 3.22 -4.60 -13.78
N ALA A 379 2.27 -5.00 -12.93
CA ALA A 379 2.52 -5.58 -11.62
C ALA A 379 2.87 -7.09 -11.69
N ASN A 380 3.80 -7.46 -12.56
CA ASN A 380 4.27 -8.83 -12.81
C ASN A 380 5.12 -9.41 -11.64
N GLY A 381 4.64 -9.26 -10.41
CA GLY A 381 5.34 -9.58 -9.18
C GLY A 381 5.64 -8.36 -8.33
N VAL A 382 4.86 -8.19 -7.26
CA VAL A 382 5.03 -7.12 -6.26
C VAL A 382 5.71 -7.70 -5.02
N ALA A 383 6.94 -7.29 -4.74
CA ALA A 383 7.73 -7.90 -3.66
C ALA A 383 7.11 -7.70 -2.26
N TYR A 384 6.35 -6.62 -2.05
CA TYR A 384 5.72 -6.33 -0.77
C TYR A 384 4.74 -7.40 -0.30
N VAL A 385 4.05 -8.10 -1.20
CA VAL A 385 3.01 -9.07 -0.83
C VAL A 385 3.57 -10.44 -0.42
N ASN A 386 4.89 -10.62 -0.47
CA ASN A 386 5.56 -11.84 -0.03
C ASN A 386 5.72 -11.92 1.49
N THR A 387 5.75 -10.79 2.19
CA THR A 387 5.99 -10.74 3.63
C THR A 387 4.96 -9.86 4.32
N ALA A 388 4.70 -10.19 5.59
CA ALA A 388 3.74 -9.43 6.37
C ALA A 388 4.20 -7.98 6.56
N TYR A 389 5.49 -7.81 6.84
CA TYR A 389 6.16 -6.51 6.96
C TYR A 389 6.10 -5.69 5.66
N GLY A 390 6.29 -6.33 4.50
CA GLY A 390 6.22 -5.67 3.20
C GLY A 390 4.88 -5.01 2.93
N LEU A 391 3.78 -5.60 3.39
CA LEU A 391 2.46 -5.04 3.13
C LEU A 391 2.22 -3.67 3.81
N SER A 392 2.65 -3.51 5.06
CA SER A 392 2.52 -2.21 5.75
C SER A 392 3.30 -1.11 5.03
N LYS A 393 4.47 -1.45 4.50
CA LYS A 393 5.25 -0.54 3.64
C LYS A 393 4.52 -0.24 2.34
N MET A 394 3.95 -1.24 1.67
CA MET A 394 3.15 -1.03 0.46
C MET A 394 2.00 -0.07 0.69
N LEU A 395 1.20 -0.23 1.75
CA LEU A 395 0.10 0.69 2.04
C LEU A 395 0.61 2.13 2.29
N SER A 396 1.78 2.26 2.90
CA SER A 396 2.44 3.56 3.10
C SER A 396 2.88 4.18 1.77
N VAL A 397 3.48 3.38 0.86
CA VAL A 397 3.83 3.81 -0.50
C VAL A 397 2.58 4.26 -1.25
N LEU A 398 1.54 3.43 -1.25
CA LEU A 398 0.31 3.69 -1.98
C LEU A 398 -0.36 4.97 -1.46
N LYS A 399 -0.27 5.28 -0.17
CA LYS A 399 -0.73 6.56 0.38
C LYS A 399 -0.05 7.74 -0.30
N VAL A 400 1.27 7.67 -0.51
CA VAL A 400 2.04 8.72 -1.19
C VAL A 400 1.65 8.80 -2.68
N VAL A 401 1.55 7.66 -3.35
CA VAL A 401 1.18 7.57 -4.78
C VAL A 401 -0.22 8.12 -5.03
N PHE A 402 -1.17 7.82 -4.14
CA PHE A 402 -2.57 8.19 -4.25
C PHE A 402 -2.97 9.40 -3.40
N LYS A 403 -2.02 10.25 -2.99
CA LYS A 403 -2.28 11.41 -2.11
C LYS A 403 -3.39 12.35 -2.59
N ASN A 404 -3.67 12.37 -3.90
CA ASN A 404 -4.71 13.22 -4.50
C ASN A 404 -6.08 12.52 -4.64
N SER A 405 -6.21 11.25 -4.24
CA SER A 405 -7.45 10.47 -4.33
C SER A 405 -7.95 10.14 -2.92
N LYS A 406 -8.78 11.03 -2.35
CA LYS A 406 -9.46 10.79 -1.06
C LYS A 406 -10.13 9.41 -0.99
N PRO A 407 -10.84 8.94 -2.04
CA PRO A 407 -11.43 7.61 -2.04
C PRO A 407 -10.36 6.50 -1.86
N ALA A 408 -9.27 6.54 -2.64
CA ALA A 408 -8.19 5.56 -2.52
C ALA A 408 -7.48 5.63 -1.16
N LEU A 409 -7.27 6.84 -0.61
CA LEU A 409 -6.66 7.02 0.71
C LEU A 409 -7.52 6.43 1.83
N ALA A 410 -8.84 6.60 1.76
CA ALA A 410 -9.75 6.06 2.75
C ALA A 410 -9.80 4.53 2.69
N LEU A 411 -9.71 3.96 1.48
CA LEU A 411 -9.52 2.53 1.24
C LEU A 411 -8.19 2.02 1.85
N ILE A 412 -7.06 2.67 1.56
CA ILE A 412 -5.76 2.33 2.14
C ILE A 412 -5.80 2.39 3.67
N CYS A 413 -6.43 3.43 4.23
CA CYS A 413 -6.62 3.58 5.67
C CYS A 413 -7.47 2.44 6.26
N SER A 414 -8.57 2.07 5.61
CA SER A 414 -9.40 0.92 6.01
C SER A 414 -8.58 -0.37 6.02
N LEU A 415 -7.82 -0.64 4.95
CA LEU A 415 -6.96 -1.82 4.86
C LEU A 415 -5.85 -1.85 5.92
N ALA A 416 -5.31 -0.70 6.30
CA ALA A 416 -4.31 -0.59 7.36
C ALA A 416 -4.87 -0.98 8.75
N GLN A 417 -6.18 -0.97 8.94
CA GLN A 417 -6.86 -1.39 10.18
C GLN A 417 -7.05 -2.92 10.27
N HIS A 418 -6.91 -3.62 9.14
CA HIS A 418 -7.06 -5.08 9.06
C HIS A 418 -5.71 -5.81 9.17
N SER A 419 -5.76 -7.07 9.61
CA SER A 419 -4.55 -7.89 9.70
C SER A 419 -3.97 -8.18 8.32
N ILE A 420 -2.66 -8.27 8.26
CA ILE A 420 -1.90 -8.51 7.03
C ILE A 420 -2.40 -9.78 6.29
N ALA A 421 -2.71 -10.83 7.04
CA ALA A 421 -3.15 -12.09 6.46
C ALA A 421 -4.51 -12.02 5.76
N PHE A 422 -5.40 -11.11 6.18
CA PHE A 422 -6.66 -10.87 5.47
C PHE A 422 -6.39 -10.27 4.09
N PHE A 423 -5.54 -9.24 4.03
CA PHE A 423 -5.28 -8.52 2.79
C PHE A 423 -4.51 -9.36 1.76
N ILE A 424 -3.44 -10.07 2.17
CA ILE A 424 -2.68 -10.95 1.27
C ILE A 424 -3.54 -12.12 0.76
N GLY A 425 -4.56 -12.53 1.53
CA GLY A 425 -5.48 -13.58 1.12
C GLY A 425 -6.53 -13.17 0.07
N GLN A 426 -6.60 -11.89 -0.32
CA GLN A 426 -7.59 -11.45 -1.29
C GLN A 426 -7.17 -11.83 -2.73
N PRO A 427 -8.07 -12.35 -3.57
CA PRO A 427 -7.73 -12.87 -4.90
C PRO A 427 -7.02 -11.87 -5.82
N GLY A 428 -7.42 -10.59 -5.80
CA GLY A 428 -6.76 -9.55 -6.61
C GLY A 428 -5.35 -9.23 -6.12
N ILE A 429 -5.08 -9.34 -4.81
CA ILE A 429 -3.74 -9.15 -4.26
C ILE A 429 -2.84 -10.34 -4.54
N ASP A 430 -3.38 -11.56 -4.38
CA ASP A 430 -2.66 -12.81 -4.68
C ASP A 430 -2.23 -12.86 -6.15
N LEU A 431 -3.00 -12.25 -7.06
CA LEU A 431 -2.65 -12.10 -8.48
C LEU A 431 -1.29 -11.44 -8.73
N MET A 432 -0.85 -10.54 -7.84
CA MET A 432 0.43 -9.83 -7.97
C MET A 432 1.56 -10.49 -7.17
N LYS A 433 1.27 -11.60 -6.46
CA LYS A 433 2.21 -12.21 -5.53
C LYS A 433 3.25 -13.05 -6.26
N PRO A 434 4.55 -12.72 -6.12
CA PRO A 434 5.62 -13.53 -6.69
C PRO A 434 5.52 -15.00 -6.28
N GLY A 435 5.60 -15.90 -7.26
CA GLY A 435 5.51 -17.35 -7.03
C GLY A 435 4.11 -17.88 -6.72
N SER A 436 3.07 -17.04 -6.76
CA SER A 436 1.70 -17.54 -6.73
C SER A 436 1.35 -18.24 -8.05
N GLN A 437 0.57 -19.32 -7.99
CA GLN A 437 0.11 -20.01 -9.20
C GLN A 437 -0.66 -19.08 -10.12
N ARG A 438 -1.47 -18.17 -9.56
CA ARG A 438 -2.28 -17.20 -10.32
C ARG A 438 -1.44 -16.26 -11.17
N LEU A 439 -0.34 -15.74 -10.61
CA LEU A 439 0.59 -14.89 -11.36
C LEU A 439 1.32 -15.71 -12.42
N THR A 440 1.83 -16.89 -12.04
CA THR A 440 2.52 -17.80 -12.95
C THR A 440 1.66 -18.21 -14.14
N ASP A 441 0.38 -18.55 -13.92
CA ASP A 441 -0.58 -18.92 -14.98
C ASP A 441 -0.79 -17.80 -16.02
N ILE A 442 -0.58 -16.54 -15.64
CA ILE A 442 -0.65 -15.40 -16.56
C ILE A 442 0.68 -15.18 -17.27
N MET A 443 1.78 -15.13 -16.51
CA MET A 443 3.10 -14.78 -17.04
C MET A 443 3.72 -15.87 -17.92
N ASP A 444 3.50 -17.15 -17.58
CA ASP A 444 4.08 -18.28 -18.31
C ASP A 444 3.22 -18.69 -19.52
N ASN A 445 2.01 -18.15 -19.62
CA ASN A 445 1.12 -18.39 -20.74
C ASN A 445 1.39 -17.40 -21.88
N HIS A 446 0.89 -17.71 -23.07
CA HIS A 446 1.10 -16.92 -24.26
C HIS A 446 -0.23 -16.45 -24.84
N PRO A 447 -0.23 -15.37 -25.65
CA PRO A 447 -1.40 -14.97 -26.41
C PRO A 447 -1.94 -16.13 -27.24
N ASP A 448 -3.27 -16.19 -27.37
CA ASP A 448 -3.91 -17.17 -28.25
C ASP A 448 -3.63 -16.88 -29.73
N ASP A 449 -3.54 -15.60 -30.09
CA ASP A 449 -3.17 -15.17 -31.44
C ASP A 449 -1.64 -15.03 -31.56
N PRO A 450 -0.98 -15.76 -32.49
CA PRO A 450 0.47 -15.66 -32.69
C PRO A 450 0.93 -14.27 -33.17
N GLY A 451 0.02 -13.46 -33.71
CA GLY A 451 0.26 -12.08 -34.13
C GLY A 451 0.37 -11.11 -32.96
N THR A 452 -0.19 -11.42 -31.79
CA THR A 452 -0.25 -10.49 -30.66
C THR A 452 1.14 -10.04 -30.22
N LYS A 453 1.30 -8.74 -29.91
CA LYS A 453 2.54 -8.19 -29.37
C LYS A 453 2.37 -7.48 -28.03
N TYR A 454 3.35 -7.63 -27.15
CA TYR A 454 3.46 -6.92 -25.88
C TYR A 454 4.55 -5.85 -25.94
N LEU A 455 4.22 -4.63 -25.52
CA LEU A 455 5.19 -3.55 -25.27
C LEU A 455 5.22 -3.23 -23.77
N PRO A 456 6.28 -3.63 -23.04
CA PRO A 456 6.47 -3.20 -21.67
C PRO A 456 6.94 -1.73 -21.63
N ILE A 457 6.25 -0.89 -20.85
CA ILE A 457 6.62 0.49 -20.55
C ILE A 457 6.94 0.55 -19.05
N ILE A 458 8.18 0.87 -18.71
CA ILE A 458 8.74 0.62 -17.38
C ILE A 458 9.06 1.93 -16.67
N ASP A 459 8.68 1.99 -15.40
CA ASP A 459 9.06 3.07 -14.48
C ASP A 459 10.25 2.66 -13.63
N ASP A 460 11.15 3.60 -13.39
CA ASP A 460 12.18 3.50 -12.36
C ASP A 460 12.19 4.80 -11.55
N PHE A 461 12.10 4.68 -10.23
CA PHE A 461 12.21 5.83 -9.36
C PHE A 461 13.65 6.32 -9.35
N THR A 462 13.83 7.60 -9.72
CA THR A 462 15.10 8.29 -9.53
C THR A 462 14.87 9.56 -8.71
N LYS A 463 15.94 10.05 -8.07
CA LYS A 463 15.92 11.32 -7.31
C LYS A 463 15.40 12.52 -8.14
N GLU A 464 15.49 12.45 -9.47
CA GLU A 464 15.09 13.50 -10.40
C GLU A 464 13.56 13.57 -10.57
N VAL A 465 12.85 12.50 -10.20
CA VAL A 465 11.39 12.44 -10.26
C VAL A 465 10.73 13.36 -9.22
N VAL A 466 11.44 13.65 -8.12
CA VAL A 466 10.96 14.58 -7.10
C VAL A 466 11.16 16.01 -7.59
N LYS A 467 10.14 16.54 -8.28
CA LYS A 467 10.12 17.92 -8.81
C LYS A 467 10.01 19.02 -7.74
N ASP A 468 9.90 18.65 -6.47
CA ASP A 468 9.81 19.61 -5.36
C ASP A 468 11.19 20.23 -5.08
N ASP A 469 11.27 21.56 -5.10
CA ASP A 469 12.47 22.29 -4.69
C ASP A 469 12.75 22.18 -3.19
N ASN A 470 11.78 21.69 -2.41
CA ASN A 470 11.95 21.39 -1.02
C ASN A 470 12.96 20.23 -0.82
N LEU A 471 14.14 20.59 -0.32
CA LEU A 471 15.20 19.65 0.04
C LEU A 471 14.71 18.56 0.99
N PHE A 472 13.74 18.85 1.87
CA PHE A 472 13.17 17.87 2.78
C PHE A 472 12.33 16.82 2.05
N ALA A 473 11.51 17.21 1.07
CA ALA A 473 10.73 16.27 0.27
C ALA A 473 11.65 15.32 -0.53
N LYS A 474 12.76 15.86 -1.07
CA LYS A 474 13.80 15.06 -1.74
C LYS A 474 14.50 14.11 -0.77
N LEU A 475 14.92 14.58 0.40
CA LEU A 475 15.57 13.76 1.42
C LEU A 475 14.63 12.70 2.00
N ALA A 476 13.37 13.03 2.24
CA ALA A 476 12.35 12.10 2.70
C ALA A 476 12.07 11.01 1.66
N ALA A 477 11.95 11.38 0.38
CA ALA A 477 11.79 10.42 -0.71
C ALA A 477 13.02 9.50 -0.86
N MET A 478 14.23 10.03 -0.71
CA MET A 478 15.47 9.23 -0.73
C MET A 478 15.60 8.32 0.49
N GLY A 479 15.25 8.81 1.68
CA GLY A 479 15.23 8.00 2.89
C GLY A 479 14.19 6.89 2.81
N PHE A 480 13.02 7.19 2.23
CA PHE A 480 11.98 6.22 2.01
C PHE A 480 12.39 5.17 0.97
N ASP A 481 12.99 5.57 -0.16
CA ASP A 481 13.55 4.66 -1.15
C ASP A 481 14.58 3.71 -0.51
N LEU A 482 15.49 4.24 0.32
CA LEU A 482 16.46 3.42 1.06
C LEU A 482 15.77 2.38 1.98
N LEU A 483 14.65 2.73 2.59
CA LEU A 483 13.89 1.84 3.47
C LEU A 483 13.13 0.75 2.71
N ILE A 484 12.76 0.95 1.45
CA ILE A 484 12.02 -0.03 0.65
C ILE A 484 12.88 -0.89 -0.27
N ARG A 485 14.08 -0.43 -0.65
CA ARG A 485 15.10 -1.20 -1.41
C ARG A 485 15.37 -2.63 -0.94
N PRO A 486 15.30 -2.99 0.35
CA PRO A 486 15.56 -4.37 0.78
C PRO A 486 14.47 -5.32 0.30
N ILE A 487 13.25 -4.80 0.16
CA ILE A 487 12.09 -5.52 -0.35
C ILE A 487 12.05 -5.40 -1.88
N MET A 488 12.25 -4.19 -2.39
CA MET A 488 12.01 -3.84 -3.80
C MET A 488 13.23 -3.98 -4.70
N GLY A 489 14.41 -4.23 -4.14
CA GLY A 489 15.67 -4.17 -4.89
C GLY A 489 16.06 -2.74 -5.29
N LYS A 490 17.22 -2.65 -5.95
CA LYS A 490 17.84 -1.37 -6.34
C LYS A 490 17.03 -0.56 -7.34
N TYR A 491 16.34 -1.24 -8.26
CA TYR A 491 15.57 -0.62 -9.34
C TYR A 491 14.10 -0.95 -9.13
N ASN A 492 13.30 0.07 -8.86
CA ASN A 492 11.88 -0.04 -8.58
C ASN A 492 11.18 1.30 -8.80
N ASP A 493 9.87 1.28 -9.03
CA ASP A 493 9.03 2.47 -9.17
C ASP A 493 8.27 2.84 -7.87
N TRP A 494 8.80 2.36 -6.74
CA TRP A 494 8.22 2.25 -5.40
C TRP A 494 7.18 1.15 -5.17
N VAL A 495 6.55 0.60 -6.22
CA VAL A 495 5.46 -0.38 -6.11
C VAL A 495 5.86 -1.74 -6.69
N VAL A 496 6.49 -1.75 -7.84
CA VAL A 496 6.93 -2.92 -8.62
C VAL A 496 8.42 -2.78 -8.90
N GLN A 497 9.15 -3.91 -8.83
CA GLN A 497 10.55 -3.93 -9.22
C GLN A 497 10.65 -3.70 -10.74
N THR A 498 11.60 -2.88 -11.17
CA THR A 498 11.81 -2.53 -12.58
C THR A 498 12.02 -3.77 -13.47
N PRO A 499 12.78 -4.80 -13.06
CA PRO A 499 12.88 -6.04 -13.84
C PRO A 499 11.53 -6.75 -14.03
N ASN A 500 10.67 -6.75 -13.01
CA ASN A 500 9.39 -7.45 -13.07
C ASN A 500 8.44 -6.77 -14.07
N GLN A 501 8.36 -5.44 -14.06
CA GLN A 501 7.59 -4.65 -15.02
C GLN A 501 7.95 -4.98 -16.49
N PHE A 502 9.21 -5.38 -16.75
CA PHE A 502 9.71 -5.68 -18.09
C PHE A 502 9.36 -7.07 -18.62
N ILE A 503 8.93 -7.98 -17.75
CA ILE A 503 8.72 -9.39 -18.10
C ILE A 503 7.55 -9.51 -19.07
N VAL A 504 7.83 -10.04 -20.26
CA VAL A 504 6.84 -10.46 -21.26
C VAL A 504 7.34 -11.73 -21.96
N PRO A 505 6.45 -12.57 -22.54
CA PRO A 505 6.86 -13.71 -23.35
C PRO A 505 7.74 -13.25 -24.54
N ALA A 506 8.99 -13.73 -24.59
CA ALA A 506 10.00 -13.20 -25.51
C ALA A 506 9.60 -13.23 -27.00
N ALA A 507 8.90 -14.30 -27.44
CA ALA A 507 8.42 -14.45 -28.81
C ALA A 507 7.35 -13.41 -29.21
N TYR A 508 6.70 -12.82 -28.20
CA TYR A 508 5.59 -11.88 -28.33
C TYR A 508 6.02 -10.45 -27.95
N SER A 509 7.27 -10.22 -27.58
CA SER A 509 7.76 -8.86 -27.28
C SER A 509 7.83 -8.02 -28.56
N ALA A 510 7.35 -6.77 -28.47
CA ALA A 510 7.51 -5.75 -29.50
C ALA A 510 8.96 -5.25 -29.60
N ILE A 511 9.76 -5.46 -28.55
CA ILE A 511 11.17 -5.07 -28.48
C ILE A 511 12.01 -6.19 -29.09
N GLN A 512 12.82 -5.89 -30.10
CA GLN A 512 13.65 -6.90 -30.78
C GLN A 512 15.09 -6.40 -31.00
N PRO A 513 16.13 -7.18 -30.58
CA PRO A 513 16.04 -8.43 -29.83
C PRO A 513 15.59 -8.19 -28.38
N TYR A 514 14.69 -9.05 -27.87
CA TYR A 514 14.27 -8.99 -26.47
C TYR A 514 15.27 -9.73 -25.57
N ASN A 515 15.77 -9.04 -24.55
CA ASN A 515 16.58 -9.63 -23.48
C ASN A 515 16.09 -9.07 -22.14
N PRO A 516 15.47 -9.88 -21.25
CA PRO A 516 15.00 -9.43 -19.95
C PRO A 516 16.06 -8.70 -19.09
N GLY A 517 17.35 -9.01 -19.29
CA GLY A 517 18.45 -8.34 -18.59
C GLY A 517 18.72 -6.89 -19.03
N ASP A 518 18.15 -6.46 -20.16
CA ASP A 518 18.32 -5.13 -20.73
C ASP A 518 17.27 -4.12 -20.24
N PHE A 519 16.47 -4.45 -19.23
CA PHE A 519 15.35 -3.62 -18.75
C PHE A 519 15.73 -2.15 -18.54
N LEU A 520 16.93 -1.86 -18.01
CA LEU A 520 17.41 -0.49 -17.75
C LEU A 520 17.40 0.40 -19.00
N LYS A 521 17.59 -0.16 -20.20
CA LYS A 521 17.58 0.59 -21.47
C LYS A 521 16.19 1.13 -21.83
N TYR A 522 15.14 0.57 -21.23
CA TYR A 522 13.73 0.85 -21.52
C TYR A 522 13.01 1.49 -20.32
N THR A 523 13.77 2.03 -19.36
CA THR A 523 13.22 2.65 -18.16
C THR A 523 12.98 4.14 -18.34
N TYR A 524 11.88 4.60 -17.75
CA TYR A 524 11.55 6.01 -17.64
C TYR A 524 11.63 6.44 -16.18
N PRO A 525 12.36 7.55 -15.87
CA PRO A 525 12.36 8.11 -14.52
C PRO A 525 10.96 8.55 -14.09
N ALA A 526 10.26 7.77 -13.27
CA ALA A 526 8.88 8.02 -12.88
C ALA A 526 8.51 7.24 -11.61
N ILE A 527 7.40 7.62 -10.98
CA ILE A 527 6.77 6.85 -9.90
C ILE A 527 5.56 6.13 -10.49
N HIS A 528 5.56 4.81 -10.44
CA HIS A 528 4.48 3.90 -10.77
C HIS A 528 3.36 4.40 -11.71
N GLY A 529 3.54 4.19 -13.01
CA GLY A 529 2.64 4.58 -14.10
C GLY A 529 2.74 6.04 -14.52
N LYS A 530 3.49 6.88 -13.79
CA LYS A 530 3.65 8.32 -14.12
C LYS A 530 4.56 8.59 -15.30
N CYS A 531 5.16 7.57 -15.92
CA CYS A 531 5.78 7.73 -17.23
C CYS A 531 4.79 8.25 -18.28
N LEU A 532 3.48 8.01 -18.12
CA LEU A 532 2.45 8.51 -19.04
C LEU A 532 2.38 10.05 -19.10
N ASP A 533 2.93 10.75 -18.11
CA ASP A 533 3.06 12.21 -18.12
C ASP A 533 4.09 12.70 -19.16
N LYS A 534 4.92 11.79 -19.70
CA LYS A 534 6.05 12.12 -20.57
C LYS A 534 5.68 11.98 -22.04
N LYS A 535 6.04 12.99 -22.83
CA LYS A 535 5.71 13.03 -24.26
C LYS A 535 6.41 11.93 -25.06
N GLU A 536 7.64 11.58 -24.69
CA GLU A 536 8.42 10.49 -25.30
C GLU A 536 7.74 9.13 -25.12
N VAL A 537 7.18 8.87 -23.94
CA VAL A 537 6.42 7.64 -23.63
C VAL A 537 5.14 7.60 -24.44
N GLN A 538 4.40 8.72 -24.46
CA GLN A 538 3.18 8.86 -25.28
C GLN A 538 3.46 8.63 -26.78
N THR A 539 4.63 9.07 -27.25
CA THR A 539 5.07 8.90 -28.64
C THR A 539 5.41 7.43 -28.93
N GLU A 540 6.15 6.76 -28.05
CA GLU A 540 6.49 5.34 -28.17
C GLU A 540 5.24 4.46 -28.19
N ILE A 541 4.34 4.67 -27.23
CA ILE A 541 3.05 3.98 -27.17
C ILE A 541 2.24 4.23 -28.44
N GLY A 542 2.17 5.48 -28.91
CA GLY A 542 1.47 5.85 -30.14
C GLY A 542 2.03 5.15 -31.37
N PHE A 543 3.36 5.07 -31.51
CA PHE A 543 4.01 4.36 -32.61
C PHE A 543 3.72 2.86 -32.58
N PHE A 544 3.74 2.27 -31.39
CA PHE A 544 3.43 0.85 -31.24
C PHE A 544 1.98 0.54 -31.59
N LEU A 545 1.04 1.34 -31.07
CA LEU A 545 -0.41 1.12 -31.19
C LEU A 545 -0.99 1.49 -32.56
N ALA A 546 -0.46 2.52 -33.24
CA ALA A 546 -0.84 2.88 -34.61
C ALA A 546 -0.60 1.71 -35.58
#